data_AF-A0A7S4QE21-F1
#
_entry.id   AF-A0A7S4QE21-F1
#
_cell.length_a   1.000
_cell.length_b   1.000
_cell.length_c   1.000
_cell.angle_alpha   90.00
_cell.angle_beta   90.00
_cell.angle_gamma   90.00
#
_symmetry.space_group_name_H-M   'P 1'
#
loop_
_entity.id
_entity.type
_entity.pdbx_description
1 polymer ?
#
loop_
_entity_poly.entity_id
_entity_poly.type
_entity_poly.pdbx_seq_one_letter_code
_entity_poly.pdbx_strand_id
1 'polypeptide(L)'
;MADDCEKNPNEIRRPRPPVTADAKVVEGLPRYGKVPLDGDPCFAVCVEKPASVNVTYKADAKVGDEIKCFRLDRTCPLAPISVGGFVGEGQAQASGVKEGWYLDLMATARGSSKPNLMQLLDGIGGVAGPGGTSAKAKNNHLNKLLDAAFVNLEELLRRLNEDLLAMSSITLTFTNGCSPEAVTLLPEAFATYSTDQKVSGEIEGFACNPGGINITSFAGLGPAQEAGVGTDWVLDVARTLRRNDKRVLEASGTEAAGKETKANAVGGAGPRIKLVQGVWTSDKGGCRVFEDTATGKLLYEEELSGDQGTLHGELVWQNARQVWQGPRVGCWQAALRLRKPPADDEGDAAKESPEDSVGDIRIFVSHAAPLALETQIHVAAEDTEWHPPVAWRRDLAKDPNVLLSYSGLTLVFRQPRPGKVELFKGSGASEDGQRWRCGDLPGLSADFEFRADGDGADHPERRWGVWALVLPKEAAAPDGAVLDALADRWAESLAKASGIRETPQVERDGWDEQRLRALCARHGWEFQWMTEDGERRRQLGERHTPSGGYVDLPGVRKVALQRQQQSNEAAKQLSKEEAPEKDKEPAPAEG
;
A
#
# COMPACT_ATOMS: atom_id res chain seq x y z
N MET A 1 -12.76 42.63 9.64
CA MET A 1 -13.10 42.87 8.22
C MET A 1 -11.84 43.42 7.57
N ALA A 2 -11.03 42.52 7.05
CA ALA A 2 -9.81 42.83 6.31
C ALA A 2 -9.96 42.10 4.98
N ASP A 3 -9.80 42.84 3.89
CA ASP A 3 -9.99 42.39 2.53
C ASP A 3 -8.99 41.27 2.18
N ASP A 4 -9.52 40.07 1.97
CA ASP A 4 -8.80 38.99 1.30
C ASP A 4 -8.68 39.33 -0.19
N CYS A 5 -7.45 39.51 -0.66
CA CYS A 5 -7.16 39.70 -2.07
C CYS A 5 -7.46 38.41 -2.85
N GLU A 6 -8.57 38.39 -3.58
CA GLU A 6 -8.84 37.38 -4.61
C GLU A 6 -7.73 37.41 -5.68
N LYS A 7 -7.00 36.30 -5.83
CA LYS A 7 -6.09 36.10 -6.96
C LYS A 7 -6.86 35.64 -8.18
N ASN A 8 -6.50 36.18 -9.35
CA ASN A 8 -7.12 35.84 -10.62
C ASN A 8 -6.86 34.34 -10.96
N PRO A 9 -7.80 33.58 -11.55
CA PRO A 9 -7.63 32.15 -11.86
C PRO A 9 -6.42 31.81 -12.76
N ASN A 10 -5.87 32.81 -13.44
CA ASN A 10 -4.69 32.69 -14.30
C ASN A 10 -3.36 32.88 -13.55
N GLU A 11 -3.39 33.27 -12.27
CA GLU A 11 -2.21 33.50 -11.42
C GLU A 11 -1.93 32.35 -10.45
N ILE A 12 -2.82 31.35 -10.40
CA ILE A 12 -2.58 30.09 -9.72
C ILE A 12 -1.66 29.25 -10.61
N ARG A 13 -0.41 29.01 -10.17
CA ARG A 13 0.54 28.11 -10.85
C ARG A 13 -0.14 26.77 -11.09
N ARG A 14 -0.43 26.46 -12.36
CA ARG A 14 -0.82 25.11 -12.75
C ARG A 14 0.38 24.18 -12.51
N PRO A 15 0.19 22.97 -11.96
CA PRO A 15 1.25 21.99 -11.88
C PRO A 15 1.80 21.75 -13.30
N ARG A 16 3.13 21.83 -13.42
CA ARG A 16 3.83 21.50 -14.66
C ARG A 16 3.45 20.06 -15.03
N PRO A 17 2.97 19.76 -16.23
CA PRO A 17 2.79 18.37 -16.62
C PRO A 17 4.17 17.70 -16.59
N PRO A 18 4.29 16.45 -16.08
CA PRO A 18 5.57 15.77 -16.07
C PRO A 18 6.01 15.55 -17.52
N VAL A 19 7.15 16.15 -17.88
CA VAL A 19 7.82 16.00 -19.17
C VAL A 19 8.95 15.00 -18.99
N THR A 20 8.69 13.72 -19.20
CA THR A 20 9.20 12.92 -20.33
C THR A 20 9.03 11.43 -20.12
N ALA A 21 8.78 10.76 -21.25
CA ALA A 21 8.60 9.34 -21.45
C ALA A 21 9.79 8.52 -20.93
N ASP A 22 9.63 7.90 -19.75
CA ASP A 22 10.14 6.56 -19.43
C ASP A 22 9.58 6.04 -18.10
N ALA A 23 8.40 6.52 -17.68
CA ALA A 23 7.73 6.00 -16.49
C ALA A 23 7.17 4.61 -16.78
N LYS A 24 7.95 3.57 -16.47
CA LYS A 24 7.49 2.19 -16.28
C LYS A 24 6.67 2.02 -14.99
N VAL A 25 6.00 3.07 -14.53
CA VAL A 25 5.18 3.04 -13.32
C VAL A 25 3.72 3.04 -13.78
N VAL A 26 3.04 1.92 -13.57
CA VAL A 26 1.64 1.68 -13.97
C VAL A 26 0.71 2.76 -13.41
N GLU A 27 1.05 3.33 -12.24
CA GLU A 27 0.33 4.38 -11.54
C GLU A 27 0.39 5.76 -12.23
N GLY A 28 1.38 5.99 -13.12
CA GLY A 28 1.53 7.24 -13.86
C GLY A 28 0.63 7.36 -15.11
N LEU A 29 -0.19 6.36 -15.41
CA LEU A 29 -1.12 6.42 -16.53
C LEU A 29 -2.29 7.37 -16.19
N PRO A 30 -2.58 8.40 -17.02
CA PRO A 30 -3.66 9.37 -16.78
C PRO A 30 -5.06 8.75 -16.54
N ARG A 31 -5.21 7.46 -16.89
CA ARG A 31 -6.42 6.64 -16.74
C ARG A 31 -6.75 6.32 -15.29
N TYR A 32 -5.75 6.19 -14.43
CA TYR A 32 -5.94 5.80 -13.02
C TYR A 32 -5.97 7.00 -12.07
N GLY A 33 -5.44 8.16 -12.48
CA GLY A 33 -5.37 9.37 -11.65
C GLY A 33 -6.71 10.04 -11.32
N LYS A 34 -7.83 9.58 -11.91
CA LYS A 34 -9.19 10.08 -11.62
C LYS A 34 -10.08 9.08 -10.87
N VAL A 35 -9.55 7.89 -10.58
CA VAL A 35 -10.26 6.85 -9.82
C VAL A 35 -10.26 7.07 -8.29
N PRO A 36 -9.34 7.84 -7.66
CA PRO A 36 -9.44 8.06 -6.21
C PRO A 36 -10.70 8.87 -5.87
N LEU A 37 -11.59 8.29 -5.07
CA LEU A 37 -12.59 9.03 -4.31
C LEU A 37 -11.92 9.58 -3.04
N ASP A 38 -12.31 10.79 -2.66
CA ASP A 38 -11.80 11.53 -1.50
C ASP A 38 -11.65 10.65 -0.25
N GLY A 39 -10.40 10.29 0.08
CA GLY A 39 -10.05 9.68 1.38
C GLY A 39 -10.06 8.15 1.47
N ASP A 40 -10.45 7.42 0.41
CA ASP A 40 -10.43 5.95 0.46
C ASP A 40 -9.01 5.39 0.18
N PRO A 41 -8.53 4.41 0.97
CA PRO A 41 -7.24 3.78 0.73
C PRO A 41 -7.27 3.00 -0.60
N CYS A 42 -6.36 3.38 -1.50
CA CYS A 42 -6.12 2.70 -2.76
C CYS A 42 -5.09 1.58 -2.55
N PHE A 43 -5.33 0.39 -3.10
CA PHE A 43 -4.36 -0.70 -3.08
C PHE A 43 -4.25 -1.41 -4.44
N ALA A 44 -3.04 -1.87 -4.78
CA ALA A 44 -2.80 -2.73 -5.93
C ALA A 44 -2.62 -4.17 -5.45
N VAL A 45 -3.54 -5.07 -5.82
CA VAL A 45 -3.42 -6.49 -5.46
C VAL A 45 -2.36 -7.14 -6.33
N CYS A 46 -1.21 -7.44 -5.73
CA CYS A 46 -0.10 -8.12 -6.39
C CYS A 46 0.00 -9.55 -5.85
N VAL A 47 -0.46 -10.52 -6.64
CA VAL A 47 -0.37 -11.94 -6.26
C VAL A 47 1.04 -12.48 -6.51
N GLU A 48 1.50 -13.40 -5.66
CA GLU A 48 2.83 -14.02 -5.77
C GLU A 48 3.05 -14.74 -7.10
N LYS A 49 2.00 -15.38 -7.62
CA LYS A 49 1.99 -16.12 -8.88
C LYS A 49 0.91 -15.53 -9.78
N PRO A 50 1.19 -14.43 -10.47
CA PRO A 50 0.23 -13.87 -11.39
C PRO A 50 0.03 -14.82 -12.56
N ALA A 51 -1.22 -14.92 -12.94
CA ALA A 51 -1.70 -15.71 -14.04
C ALA A 51 -2.53 -14.78 -14.92
N SER A 52 -2.28 -14.86 -16.22
CA SER A 52 -3.10 -14.23 -17.24
C SER A 52 -3.62 -15.32 -18.15
N VAL A 53 -4.94 -15.35 -18.34
CA VAL A 53 -5.63 -16.41 -19.09
C VAL A 53 -6.49 -15.76 -20.15
N ASN A 54 -6.30 -16.20 -21.39
CA ASN A 54 -7.16 -15.82 -22.52
C ASN A 54 -8.27 -16.88 -22.67
N VAL A 55 -9.51 -16.45 -22.56
CA VAL A 55 -10.71 -17.30 -22.69
C VAL A 55 -11.42 -16.93 -23.98
N THR A 56 -11.52 -17.85 -24.93
CA THR A 56 -12.14 -17.62 -26.24
C THR A 56 -13.53 -18.23 -26.34
N TYR A 57 -14.54 -17.37 -26.28
CA TYR A 57 -15.94 -17.68 -26.55
C TYR A 57 -16.17 -17.80 -28.05
N LYS A 58 -16.60 -18.98 -28.48
CA LYS A 58 -16.95 -19.27 -29.88
C LYS A 58 -18.30 -18.65 -30.26
N ALA A 59 -18.72 -18.81 -31.50
CA ALA A 59 -19.96 -18.22 -31.99
C ALA A 59 -21.23 -18.78 -31.30
N ASP A 60 -21.16 -20.02 -30.82
CA ASP A 60 -22.21 -20.79 -30.16
C ASP A 60 -22.21 -20.66 -28.63
N ALA A 61 -21.23 -19.93 -28.05
CA ALA A 61 -21.10 -19.73 -26.61
C ALA A 61 -21.06 -18.24 -26.29
N LYS A 62 -21.91 -17.81 -25.35
CA LYS A 62 -21.92 -16.43 -24.84
C LYS A 62 -21.15 -16.33 -23.54
N VAL A 63 -20.62 -15.15 -23.26
CA VAL A 63 -19.95 -14.87 -21.98
C VAL A 63 -20.89 -15.13 -20.79
N GLY A 64 -22.15 -14.71 -20.91
CA GLY A 64 -23.19 -14.86 -19.89
C GLY A 64 -23.72 -16.28 -19.70
N ASP A 65 -23.35 -17.24 -20.55
CA ASP A 65 -23.73 -18.65 -20.36
C ASP A 65 -22.99 -19.23 -19.13
N GLU A 66 -21.81 -18.71 -18.79
CA GLU A 66 -21.05 -19.12 -17.61
C GLU A 66 -20.81 -17.99 -16.59
N ILE A 67 -20.53 -16.75 -17.04
CA ILE A 67 -20.23 -15.63 -16.13
C ILE A 67 -21.54 -14.98 -15.71
N LYS A 68 -21.83 -14.98 -14.41
CA LYS A 68 -23.08 -14.42 -13.86
C LYS A 68 -23.10 -12.90 -13.93
N CYS A 69 -22.01 -12.27 -13.50
CA CYS A 69 -21.86 -10.82 -13.52
C CYS A 69 -20.40 -10.40 -13.33
N PHE A 70 -20.12 -9.15 -13.66
CA PHE A 70 -18.92 -8.41 -13.24
C PHE A 70 -19.26 -7.50 -12.05
N ARG A 71 -18.28 -7.28 -11.17
CA ARG A 71 -18.37 -6.35 -10.03
C ARG A 71 -17.35 -5.22 -10.20
N LEU A 72 -17.72 -4.06 -9.67
CA LEU A 72 -16.83 -2.90 -9.57
C LEU A 72 -16.23 -2.85 -8.17
N ASP A 73 -14.90 -2.87 -8.11
CA ASP A 73 -14.10 -2.65 -6.92
C ASP A 73 -13.27 -1.39 -7.10
N ARG A 74 -13.69 -0.30 -6.46
CA ARG A 74 -13.00 1.00 -6.56
C ARG A 74 -11.69 1.03 -5.78
N THR A 75 -11.42 0.02 -4.97
CA THR A 75 -10.23 -0.02 -4.10
C THR A 75 -8.97 -0.55 -4.81
N CYS A 76 -9.09 -1.38 -5.89
CA CYS A 76 -7.99 -1.58 -6.87
C CYS A 76 -8.24 -0.75 -8.15
N PRO A 77 -7.80 0.51 -8.23
CA PRO A 77 -8.02 1.34 -9.42
C PRO A 77 -7.30 0.80 -10.66
N LEU A 78 -6.23 0.01 -10.48
CA LEU A 78 -5.51 -0.61 -11.59
C LEU A 78 -6.30 -1.75 -12.25
N ALA A 79 -7.25 -2.37 -11.54
CA ALA A 79 -8.08 -3.46 -12.03
C ALA A 79 -9.47 -3.40 -11.38
N PRO A 80 -10.30 -2.40 -11.70
CA PRO A 80 -11.52 -2.13 -10.95
C PRO A 80 -12.66 -3.09 -11.28
N ILE A 81 -12.53 -3.93 -12.31
CA ILE A 81 -13.58 -4.85 -12.76
C ILE A 81 -13.15 -6.29 -12.48
N SER A 82 -13.91 -6.99 -11.65
CA SER A 82 -13.69 -8.40 -11.31
C SER A 82 -14.89 -9.28 -11.66
N VAL A 83 -14.65 -10.59 -11.77
CA VAL A 83 -15.69 -11.60 -11.95
C VAL A 83 -16.48 -11.74 -10.65
N GLY A 84 -17.77 -11.43 -10.71
CA GLY A 84 -18.69 -11.44 -9.58
C GLY A 84 -19.34 -12.80 -9.29
N GLY A 85 -19.07 -13.82 -10.09
CA GLY A 85 -19.56 -15.18 -9.90
C GLY A 85 -19.86 -15.89 -11.21
N PHE A 86 -20.16 -17.18 -11.12
CA PHE A 86 -20.50 -18.04 -12.26
C PHE A 86 -21.92 -18.59 -12.14
N VAL A 87 -22.57 -18.81 -13.28
CA VAL A 87 -23.88 -19.47 -13.40
C VAL A 87 -23.70 -21.00 -13.42
N GLY A 88 -22.62 -21.47 -14.02
CA GLY A 88 -22.26 -22.88 -14.12
C GLY A 88 -20.90 -23.05 -14.80
N GLU A 89 -20.44 -24.30 -14.92
CA GLU A 89 -19.14 -24.62 -15.55
C GLU A 89 -19.10 -24.20 -17.02
N GLY A 90 -18.04 -23.46 -17.39
CA GLY A 90 -17.82 -23.03 -18.76
C GLY A 90 -16.34 -22.88 -19.12
N GLN A 91 -16.07 -22.11 -20.18
CA GLN A 91 -14.75 -21.98 -20.78
C GLN A 91 -13.76 -21.22 -19.89
N ALA A 92 -14.22 -20.18 -19.19
CA ALA A 92 -13.42 -19.43 -18.24
C ALA A 92 -13.04 -20.30 -17.04
N GLN A 93 -13.99 -21.04 -16.46
CA GLN A 93 -13.69 -21.96 -15.36
C GLN A 93 -12.78 -23.11 -15.80
N ALA A 94 -13.02 -23.68 -16.98
CA ALA A 94 -12.14 -24.71 -17.57
C ALA A 94 -10.71 -24.20 -17.83
N SER A 95 -10.55 -22.89 -18.06
CA SER A 95 -9.25 -22.24 -18.22
C SER A 95 -8.62 -21.80 -16.88
N GLY A 96 -9.28 -22.07 -15.75
CA GLY A 96 -8.77 -21.79 -14.41
C GLY A 96 -9.14 -20.42 -13.84
N VAL A 97 -10.01 -19.65 -14.51
CA VAL A 97 -10.53 -18.37 -13.99
C VAL A 97 -11.45 -18.63 -12.80
N LYS A 98 -11.31 -17.84 -11.74
CA LYS A 98 -12.11 -17.97 -10.49
C LYS A 98 -12.88 -16.68 -10.20
N GLU A 99 -13.86 -16.76 -9.30
CA GLU A 99 -14.53 -15.57 -8.77
C GLU A 99 -13.48 -14.65 -8.12
N GLY A 100 -13.60 -13.34 -8.36
CA GLY A 100 -12.63 -12.33 -7.94
C GLY A 100 -11.47 -12.09 -8.92
N TRP A 101 -11.30 -12.90 -9.97
CA TRP A 101 -10.33 -12.56 -11.03
C TRP A 101 -10.75 -11.29 -11.78
N TYR A 102 -9.79 -10.50 -12.21
CA TYR A 102 -10.00 -9.22 -12.89
C TYR A 102 -10.13 -9.40 -14.41
N LEU A 103 -10.99 -8.60 -15.03
CA LEU A 103 -11.06 -8.49 -16.48
C LEU A 103 -10.03 -7.46 -16.97
N ASP A 104 -8.97 -7.94 -17.64
CA ASP A 104 -7.97 -7.05 -18.26
C ASP A 104 -8.50 -6.53 -19.60
N LEU A 105 -9.21 -5.39 -19.52
CA LEU A 105 -9.77 -4.71 -20.69
C LEU A 105 -8.68 -4.30 -21.68
N MET A 106 -7.48 -3.93 -21.21
CA MET A 106 -6.40 -3.48 -22.08
C MET A 106 -5.82 -4.65 -22.89
N ALA A 107 -5.54 -5.78 -22.24
CA ALA A 107 -5.07 -6.99 -22.93
C ALA A 107 -6.15 -7.52 -23.87
N THR A 108 -7.40 -7.56 -23.43
CA THR A 108 -8.56 -7.92 -24.27
C THR A 108 -8.64 -7.04 -25.53
N ALA A 109 -8.47 -5.72 -25.37
CA ALA A 109 -8.52 -4.74 -26.46
C ALA A 109 -7.36 -4.85 -27.46
N ARG A 110 -6.23 -5.41 -27.03
CA ARG A 110 -5.04 -5.64 -27.89
C ARG A 110 -5.13 -6.96 -28.66
N GLY A 111 -5.99 -7.88 -28.22
CA GLY A 111 -6.21 -9.18 -28.87
C GLY A 111 -7.17 -9.15 -30.06
N SER A 112 -7.66 -10.33 -30.43
CA SER A 112 -8.63 -10.52 -31.53
C SER A 112 -9.98 -9.86 -31.27
N SER A 113 -10.31 -9.58 -30.00
CA SER A 113 -11.57 -8.99 -29.55
C SER A 113 -11.67 -7.49 -29.73
N LYS A 114 -10.63 -6.85 -30.26
CA LYS A 114 -10.58 -5.42 -30.46
C LYS A 114 -11.84 -4.82 -31.12
N PRO A 115 -12.38 -5.37 -32.24
CA PRO A 115 -13.57 -4.80 -32.87
C PRO A 115 -14.80 -4.87 -31.96
N ASN A 116 -14.99 -6.01 -31.29
CA ASN A 116 -16.09 -6.24 -30.36
C ASN A 116 -16.02 -5.27 -29.18
N LEU A 117 -14.82 -5.03 -28.64
CA LEU A 117 -14.64 -4.10 -27.53
C LEU A 117 -14.83 -2.63 -27.96
N MET A 118 -14.40 -2.26 -29.17
CA MET A 118 -14.69 -0.93 -29.71
C MET A 118 -16.19 -0.69 -29.85
N GLN A 119 -16.94 -1.71 -30.30
CA GLN A 119 -18.40 -1.64 -30.40
C GLN A 119 -19.05 -1.55 -29.01
N LEU A 120 -18.61 -2.38 -28.06
CA LEU A 120 -19.10 -2.38 -26.68
C LEU A 120 -18.96 -1.00 -26.03
N LEU A 121 -17.82 -0.34 -26.23
CA LEU A 121 -17.49 0.93 -25.60
C LEU A 121 -17.99 2.14 -26.39
N ASP A 122 -18.59 1.98 -27.57
CA ASP A 122 -18.95 3.10 -28.44
C ASP A 122 -19.85 4.13 -27.74
N GLY A 123 -19.49 5.41 -27.86
CA GLY A 123 -20.19 6.52 -27.23
C GLY A 123 -19.99 6.68 -25.71
N ILE A 124 -19.23 5.81 -25.04
CA ILE A 124 -18.94 5.99 -23.60
C ILE A 124 -18.23 7.33 -23.35
N GLY A 125 -18.68 8.06 -22.33
CA GLY A 125 -18.17 9.41 -22.03
C GLY A 125 -18.30 10.42 -23.18
N GLY A 126 -19.23 10.20 -24.12
CA GLY A 126 -19.44 11.08 -25.28
C GLY A 126 -18.33 11.00 -26.33
N VAL A 127 -17.48 9.96 -26.30
CA VAL A 127 -16.42 9.78 -27.30
C VAL A 127 -17.06 9.38 -28.63
N ALA A 128 -17.08 10.31 -29.59
CA ALA A 128 -17.56 10.07 -30.94
C ALA A 128 -16.69 9.06 -31.69
N GLY A 129 -17.30 8.35 -32.65
CA GLY A 129 -16.68 7.30 -33.47
C GLY A 129 -15.38 7.72 -34.16
N PRO A 130 -14.62 6.76 -34.72
CA PRO A 130 -13.29 7.01 -35.23
C PRO A 130 -13.34 7.99 -36.40
N GLY A 131 -12.74 9.17 -36.25
CA GLY A 131 -12.65 10.21 -37.29
C GLY A 131 -11.77 9.84 -38.51
N GLY A 132 -11.56 8.55 -38.78
CA GLY A 132 -10.77 8.04 -39.89
C GLY A 132 -10.68 6.50 -39.90
N THR A 133 -10.41 5.92 -41.08
CA THR A 133 -10.37 4.47 -41.28
C THR A 133 -9.01 3.81 -41.01
N SER A 134 -7.96 4.61 -40.81
CA SER A 134 -6.60 4.09 -40.63
C SER A 134 -6.45 3.28 -39.34
N ALA A 135 -5.56 2.28 -39.35
CA ALA A 135 -5.29 1.46 -38.17
C ALA A 135 -4.82 2.29 -36.97
N LYS A 136 -4.01 3.33 -37.22
CA LYS A 136 -3.57 4.30 -36.20
C LYS A 136 -4.75 5.09 -35.63
N ALA A 137 -5.68 5.56 -36.47
CA ALA A 137 -6.89 6.25 -36.00
C ALA A 137 -7.77 5.33 -35.15
N LYS A 138 -7.94 4.06 -35.55
CA LYS A 138 -8.68 3.06 -34.76
C LYS A 138 -8.02 2.77 -33.41
N ASN A 139 -6.69 2.63 -33.35
CA ASN A 139 -5.95 2.45 -32.10
C ASN A 139 -6.09 3.67 -31.18
N ASN A 140 -5.93 4.88 -31.73
CA ASN A 140 -6.09 6.12 -30.96
C ASN A 140 -7.52 6.27 -30.43
N HIS A 141 -8.51 5.92 -31.24
CA HIS A 141 -9.91 5.96 -30.83
C HIS A 141 -10.22 4.95 -29.74
N LEU A 142 -9.77 3.69 -29.87
CA LEU A 142 -9.88 2.69 -28.81
C LEU A 142 -9.23 3.16 -27.50
N ASN A 143 -8.05 3.78 -27.58
CA ASN A 143 -7.41 4.35 -26.40
C ASN A 143 -8.29 5.42 -25.74
N LYS A 144 -8.92 6.32 -26.51
CA LYS A 144 -9.87 7.31 -25.99
C LYS A 144 -11.12 6.68 -25.37
N LEU A 145 -11.66 5.62 -25.98
CA LEU A 145 -12.80 4.87 -25.42
C LEU A 145 -12.43 4.24 -24.08
N LEU A 146 -11.25 3.63 -23.98
CA LEU A 146 -10.75 3.08 -22.72
C LEU A 146 -10.51 4.18 -21.68
N ASP A 147 -9.89 5.31 -22.06
CA ASP A 147 -9.75 6.48 -21.16
C ASP A 147 -11.12 6.92 -20.61
N ALA A 148 -12.12 7.06 -21.48
CA ALA A 148 -13.47 7.45 -21.09
C ALA A 148 -14.18 6.39 -20.23
N ALA A 149 -13.94 5.11 -20.50
CA ALA A 149 -14.49 4.00 -19.72
C ALA A 149 -13.97 4.00 -18.27
N PHE A 150 -12.67 4.22 -18.06
CA PHE A 150 -12.09 4.32 -16.72
C PHE A 150 -12.50 5.59 -15.97
N VAL A 151 -12.98 6.62 -16.68
CA VAL A 151 -13.60 7.81 -16.07
C VAL A 151 -15.07 7.57 -15.71
N ASN A 152 -15.75 6.62 -16.37
CA ASN A 152 -17.18 6.34 -16.19
C ASN A 152 -17.38 4.86 -15.82
N LEU A 153 -16.82 4.45 -14.68
CA LEU A 153 -16.74 3.04 -14.25
C LEU A 153 -18.12 2.36 -14.11
N GLU A 154 -19.14 3.12 -13.73
CA GLU A 154 -20.51 2.63 -13.55
C GLU A 154 -21.17 2.31 -14.89
N GLU A 155 -20.97 3.17 -15.88
CA GLU A 155 -21.46 2.95 -17.24
C GLU A 155 -20.67 1.81 -17.93
N LEU A 156 -19.36 1.74 -17.67
CA LEU A 156 -18.55 0.59 -18.08
C LEU A 156 -19.11 -0.70 -17.47
N LEU A 157 -19.32 -0.74 -16.15
CA LEU A 157 -19.86 -1.91 -15.45
C LEU A 157 -21.24 -2.32 -16.00
N ARG A 158 -22.11 -1.35 -16.28
CA ARG A 158 -23.43 -1.59 -16.89
C ARG A 158 -23.29 -2.29 -18.24
N ARG A 159 -22.48 -1.74 -19.16
CA ARG A 159 -22.23 -2.34 -20.48
C ARG A 159 -21.60 -3.73 -20.39
N LEU A 160 -20.71 -3.95 -19.43
CA LEU A 160 -20.12 -5.27 -19.20
C LEU A 160 -21.16 -6.31 -18.74
N ASN A 161 -22.12 -5.91 -17.91
CA ASN A 161 -23.16 -6.81 -17.43
C ASN A 161 -24.33 -6.99 -18.41
N GLU A 162 -24.63 -5.99 -19.23
CA GLU A 162 -25.75 -6.06 -20.19
C GLU A 162 -25.30 -6.55 -21.56
N ASP A 163 -24.33 -5.87 -22.16
CA ASP A 163 -23.95 -6.08 -23.54
C ASP A 163 -22.89 -7.18 -23.66
N LEU A 164 -21.81 -7.12 -22.86
CA LEU A 164 -20.71 -8.08 -22.95
C LEU A 164 -21.16 -9.51 -22.61
N LEU A 165 -22.02 -9.69 -21.60
CA LEU A 165 -22.56 -11.01 -21.27
C LEU A 165 -23.36 -11.64 -22.43
N ALA A 166 -23.97 -10.82 -23.30
CA ALA A 166 -24.68 -11.30 -24.47
C ALA A 166 -23.77 -11.61 -25.67
N MET A 167 -22.48 -11.23 -25.63
CA MET A 167 -21.56 -11.39 -26.75
C MET A 167 -21.05 -12.82 -26.90
N SER A 168 -20.89 -13.24 -28.15
CA SER A 168 -20.18 -14.45 -28.58
C SER A 168 -18.99 -14.07 -29.47
N SER A 169 -18.19 -15.05 -29.91
CA SER A 169 -17.04 -14.83 -30.80
C SER A 169 -16.05 -13.78 -30.24
N ILE A 170 -15.76 -13.85 -28.94
CA ILE A 170 -14.91 -12.90 -28.23
C ILE A 170 -13.87 -13.65 -27.38
N THR A 171 -12.65 -13.14 -27.35
CA THR A 171 -11.59 -13.59 -26.44
C THR A 171 -11.40 -12.58 -25.32
N LEU A 172 -11.63 -12.98 -24.07
CA LEU A 172 -11.41 -12.14 -22.89
C LEU A 172 -10.11 -12.53 -22.19
N THR A 173 -9.36 -11.54 -21.73
CA THR A 173 -8.16 -11.77 -20.91
C THR A 173 -8.52 -11.53 -19.44
N PHE A 174 -8.30 -12.53 -18.60
CA PHE A 174 -8.48 -12.45 -17.16
C PHE A 174 -7.13 -12.51 -16.44
N THR A 175 -7.01 -11.76 -15.35
CA THR A 175 -5.82 -11.80 -14.47
C THR A 175 -6.22 -12.01 -13.02
N ASN A 176 -5.41 -12.72 -12.25
CA ASN A 176 -5.65 -12.91 -10.80
C ASN A 176 -5.00 -11.83 -9.93
N GLY A 177 -4.42 -10.80 -10.54
CA GLY A 177 -3.83 -9.65 -9.85
C GLY A 177 -3.76 -8.42 -10.75
N CYS A 178 -3.45 -7.27 -10.14
CA CYS A 178 -3.33 -5.98 -10.80
C CYS A 178 -1.98 -5.88 -11.61
N SER A 179 -1.09 -6.88 -11.51
CA SER A 179 0.13 -7.04 -12.34
C SER A 179 0.11 -8.36 -13.12
N PRO A 180 0.48 -8.36 -14.42
CA PRO A 180 0.61 -9.58 -15.22
C PRO A 180 1.87 -10.40 -14.89
N GLU A 181 2.86 -9.78 -14.23
CA GLU A 181 4.13 -10.39 -13.84
C GLU A 181 4.28 -10.39 -12.31
N ALA A 182 5.01 -11.39 -11.80
CA ALA A 182 5.23 -11.54 -10.37
C ALA A 182 5.93 -10.29 -9.86
N VAL A 183 5.25 -9.53 -9.01
CA VAL A 183 5.83 -8.32 -8.44
C VAL A 183 6.89 -8.79 -7.45
N THR A 184 8.14 -8.64 -7.85
CA THR A 184 9.25 -8.83 -6.94
C THR A 184 9.29 -7.57 -6.09
N LEU A 185 8.92 -7.67 -4.81
CA LEU A 185 9.27 -6.63 -3.84
C LEU A 185 10.78 -6.47 -3.93
N LEU A 186 11.23 -5.34 -4.47
CA LEU A 186 12.64 -5.09 -4.55
C LEU A 186 13.12 -4.96 -3.09
N PRO A 187 14.10 -5.76 -2.65
CA PRO A 187 14.62 -5.64 -1.30
C PRO A 187 15.25 -4.28 -1.03
N GLU A 188 15.38 -3.46 -2.08
CA GLU A 188 16.03 -2.18 -2.08
C GLU A 188 15.23 -1.17 -2.91
N ALA A 189 15.27 0.07 -2.47
CA ALA A 189 14.67 1.21 -3.13
C ALA A 189 15.72 2.31 -3.32
N PHE A 190 15.61 3.04 -4.43
CA PHE A 190 16.55 4.09 -4.81
C PHE A 190 15.79 5.40 -4.91
N ALA A 191 15.97 6.29 -3.93
CA ALA A 191 15.36 7.60 -3.91
C ALA A 191 16.34 8.63 -4.50
N THR A 192 16.11 9.07 -5.73
CA THR A 192 17.01 10.00 -6.44
C THR A 192 16.47 11.42 -6.39
N TYR A 193 17.14 12.29 -5.63
CA TYR A 193 16.85 13.71 -5.52
C TYR A 193 17.58 14.46 -6.64
N SER A 194 16.90 15.39 -7.30
CA SER A 194 17.52 16.28 -8.29
C SER A 194 18.38 17.35 -7.62
N THR A 195 19.24 18.04 -8.39
CA THR A 195 20.16 19.07 -7.84
C THR A 195 19.44 20.24 -7.18
N ASP A 196 18.20 20.53 -7.59
CA ASP A 196 17.32 21.56 -7.03
C ASP A 196 16.42 21.06 -5.89
N GLN A 197 16.44 19.76 -5.59
CA GLN A 197 15.64 19.14 -4.55
C GLN A 197 16.52 18.68 -3.40
N LYS A 198 16.27 19.21 -2.20
CA LYS A 198 16.93 18.74 -0.99
C LYS A 198 16.24 17.52 -0.41
N VAL A 199 17.01 16.63 0.22
CA VAL A 199 16.47 15.50 0.99
C VAL A 199 15.51 16.00 2.08
N SER A 200 15.84 17.10 2.77
CA SER A 200 14.96 17.77 3.75
C SER A 200 13.63 18.27 3.20
N GLY A 201 13.47 18.36 1.88
CA GLY A 201 12.19 18.69 1.26
C GLY A 201 11.17 17.57 1.39
N GLU A 202 11.61 16.33 1.66
CA GLU A 202 10.78 15.15 1.76
C GLU A 202 10.95 14.43 3.11
N ILE A 203 12.19 14.23 3.57
CA ILE A 203 12.51 13.51 4.80
C ILE A 203 12.77 14.54 5.90
N GLU A 204 12.10 14.42 7.04
CA GLU A 204 12.28 15.36 8.16
C GLU A 204 13.50 15.00 9.02
N GLY A 205 13.77 13.70 9.19
CA GLY A 205 14.85 13.22 10.04
C GLY A 205 15.24 11.76 9.80
N PHE A 206 16.45 11.43 10.24
CA PHE A 206 16.98 10.08 10.36
C PHE A 206 17.29 9.76 11.82
N ALA A 207 17.03 8.51 12.22
CA ALA A 207 17.37 7.97 13.53
C ALA A 207 18.29 6.76 13.40
N CYS A 208 19.33 6.70 14.23
CA CYS A 208 20.20 5.54 14.34
C CYS A 208 19.62 4.55 15.36
N ASN A 209 19.05 3.46 14.87
CA ASN A 209 18.52 2.37 15.68
C ASN A 209 19.49 1.17 15.69
N PRO A 210 19.36 0.20 16.62
CA PRO A 210 20.19 -1.02 16.62
C PRO A 210 20.14 -1.81 15.30
N GLY A 211 19.06 -1.67 14.52
CA GLY A 211 18.89 -2.30 13.21
C GLY A 211 19.41 -1.52 12.00
N GLY A 212 19.97 -0.32 12.22
CA GLY A 212 20.46 0.58 11.16
C GLY A 212 19.83 1.97 11.23
N ILE A 213 19.98 2.73 10.16
CA ILE A 213 19.47 4.10 10.07
C ILE A 213 18.08 4.09 9.44
N ASN A 214 17.07 4.60 10.13
CA ASN A 214 15.70 4.68 9.65
C ASN A 214 15.27 6.13 9.44
N ILE A 215 14.23 6.35 8.63
CA ILE A 215 13.56 7.66 8.53
C ILE A 215 12.65 7.82 9.76
N THR A 216 12.72 8.97 10.44
CA THR A 216 11.82 9.26 11.56
C THR A 216 10.42 9.64 11.09
N SER A 217 10.35 10.51 10.08
CA SER A 217 9.13 11.07 9.53
C SER A 217 9.38 11.70 8.15
N PHE A 218 8.32 11.84 7.37
CA PHE A 218 8.32 12.54 6.08
C PHE A 218 7.65 13.91 6.23
N ALA A 219 8.28 14.94 5.66
CA ALA A 219 7.76 16.31 5.58
C ALA A 219 6.79 16.52 4.39
N GLY A 220 6.82 15.64 3.39
CA GLY A 220 5.96 15.70 2.21
C GLY A 220 6.24 14.57 1.21
N LEU A 221 5.51 14.59 0.09
CA LEU A 221 5.72 13.66 -1.02
C LEU A 221 7.03 13.95 -1.76
N GLY A 222 7.79 12.91 -2.11
CA GLY A 222 9.02 13.04 -2.88
C GLY A 222 9.61 11.71 -3.35
N PRO A 223 10.88 11.71 -3.82
CA PRO A 223 11.54 10.56 -4.43
C PRO A 223 11.58 9.29 -3.57
N ALA A 224 11.65 9.38 -2.24
CA ALA A 224 11.67 8.20 -1.38
C ALA A 224 10.28 7.56 -1.27
N GLN A 225 9.23 8.34 -1.07
CA GLN A 225 7.84 7.88 -1.06
C GLN A 225 7.42 7.37 -2.44
N GLU A 226 7.83 8.04 -3.53
CA GLU A 226 7.64 7.54 -4.91
C GLU A 226 8.35 6.20 -5.15
N ALA A 227 9.47 5.95 -4.47
CA ALA A 227 10.19 4.68 -4.51
C ALA A 227 9.62 3.63 -3.52
N GLY A 228 8.53 3.94 -2.81
CA GLY A 228 7.88 3.03 -1.85
C GLY A 228 8.62 2.89 -0.51
N VAL A 229 9.54 3.81 -0.18
CA VAL A 229 10.30 3.79 1.06
C VAL A 229 9.41 4.20 2.24
N GLY A 230 9.31 3.32 3.24
CA GLY A 230 8.64 3.59 4.52
C GLY A 230 9.60 4.04 5.63
N THR A 231 9.05 4.46 6.78
CA THR A 231 9.85 4.80 7.98
C THR A 231 10.54 3.59 8.59
N ASP A 232 10.07 2.38 8.32
CA ASP A 232 10.64 1.10 8.73
C ASP A 232 11.81 0.63 7.85
N TRP A 233 12.06 1.29 6.71
CA TRP A 233 13.17 0.96 5.82
C TRP A 233 14.50 1.44 6.40
N VAL A 234 15.57 0.69 6.10
CA VAL A 234 16.92 0.96 6.59
C VAL A 234 17.75 1.59 5.48
N LEU A 235 18.32 2.76 5.72
CA LEU A 235 19.27 3.41 4.83
C LEU A 235 20.58 2.60 4.78
N ASP A 236 20.95 2.11 3.59
CA ASP A 236 22.26 1.54 3.34
C ASP A 236 23.25 2.67 3.07
N VAL A 237 23.90 3.15 4.12
CA VAL A 237 24.92 4.21 4.06
C VAL A 237 26.05 3.84 3.10
N ALA A 238 26.53 2.61 3.14
CA ALA A 238 27.66 2.18 2.31
C ALA A 238 27.29 2.19 0.82
N ARG A 239 26.09 1.74 0.45
CA ARG A 239 25.61 1.84 -0.94
C ARG A 239 25.24 3.24 -1.35
N THR A 240 24.63 4.03 -0.46
CA THR A 240 24.38 5.45 -0.69
C THR A 240 25.68 6.16 -1.04
N LEU A 241 26.74 5.97 -0.24
CA LEU A 241 28.06 6.54 -0.50
C LEU A 241 28.71 6.04 -1.80
N ARG A 242 28.55 4.75 -2.14
CA ARG A 242 29.09 4.20 -3.41
C ARG A 242 28.33 4.68 -4.64
N ARG A 243 27.03 4.90 -4.51
CA ARG A 243 26.13 5.24 -5.63
C ARG A 243 26.24 6.71 -6.01
N ASN A 244 26.39 7.56 -5.00
CA ASN A 244 26.66 8.96 -5.23
C ASN A 244 28.12 9.08 -5.63
N ASP A 245 28.35 9.45 -6.88
CA ASP A 245 29.68 9.82 -7.34
C ASP A 245 30.24 10.84 -6.34
N LYS A 246 31.54 10.78 -6.04
CA LYS A 246 32.15 11.67 -5.03
C LYS A 246 31.69 13.11 -5.29
N ARG A 247 31.68 13.52 -6.57
CA ARG A 247 31.21 14.82 -7.11
C ARG A 247 29.78 15.28 -6.79
N VAL A 248 28.86 14.39 -6.39
CA VAL A 248 27.47 14.74 -6.05
C VAL A 248 27.32 15.11 -4.56
N LEU A 249 27.96 14.36 -3.67
CA LEU A 249 28.14 14.73 -2.25
C LEU A 249 28.98 16.01 -2.10
N GLU A 250 29.68 16.33 -3.18
CA GLU A 250 30.61 17.41 -3.33
C GLU A 250 29.96 18.74 -3.77
N ALA A 251 29.09 18.72 -4.79
CA ALA A 251 28.52 19.95 -5.38
C ALA A 251 27.32 20.53 -4.59
N SER A 252 26.60 19.68 -3.86
CA SER A 252 25.33 20.04 -3.20
C SER A 252 25.48 20.91 -1.94
N GLY A 253 26.68 21.01 -1.37
CA GLY A 253 26.99 21.91 -0.25
C GLY A 253 27.25 23.37 -0.65
N THR A 254 27.50 23.64 -1.93
CA THR A 254 28.06 24.94 -2.39
C THR A 254 27.02 26.01 -2.72
N GLU A 255 25.78 25.66 -3.09
CA GLU A 255 24.78 26.67 -3.52
C GLU A 255 24.29 27.58 -2.38
N ALA A 256 24.43 27.17 -1.11
CA ALA A 256 24.15 28.04 0.03
C ALA A 256 25.18 29.17 0.20
N ALA A 257 26.39 29.05 -0.36
CA ALA A 257 27.46 30.04 -0.22
C ALA A 257 27.52 31.06 -1.38
N GLY A 258 26.89 30.77 -2.52
CA GLY A 258 27.01 31.57 -3.75
C GLY A 258 26.21 32.87 -3.82
N LYS A 259 25.33 33.14 -2.84
CA LYS A 259 24.55 34.39 -2.73
C LYS A 259 24.81 35.11 -1.40
N GLU A 260 26.06 35.24 -0.98
CA GLU A 260 26.43 36.26 0.00
C GLU A 260 26.52 37.63 -0.71
N THR A 261 25.41 38.37 -0.65
CA THR A 261 25.35 39.81 -0.93
C THR A 261 26.45 40.52 -0.16
N LYS A 262 27.20 41.42 -0.83
CA LYS A 262 28.30 42.25 -0.28
C LYS A 262 27.85 43.27 0.80
N ALA A 263 27.10 42.84 1.82
CA ALA A 263 26.65 43.69 2.91
C ALA A 263 27.09 43.10 4.26
N ASN A 264 27.93 43.87 4.97
CA ASN A 264 28.39 43.70 6.35
C ASN A 264 29.44 42.60 6.66
N ALA A 265 30.71 42.95 6.43
CA ALA A 265 31.89 42.21 6.86
C ALA A 265 32.26 42.41 8.35
N VAL A 266 31.28 42.49 9.25
CA VAL A 266 31.53 42.61 10.71
C VAL A 266 30.75 41.51 11.45
N GLY A 267 31.44 40.41 11.80
CA GLY A 267 31.15 39.68 13.04
C GLY A 267 30.28 38.40 13.04
N GLY A 268 29.92 37.78 11.91
CA GLY A 268 29.02 36.61 11.93
C GLY A 268 29.69 35.26 11.64
N ALA A 269 30.14 34.51 12.66
CA ALA A 269 30.58 33.13 12.51
C ALA A 269 29.41 32.13 12.28
N GLY A 270 28.16 32.56 12.47
CA GLY A 270 26.96 31.72 12.51
C GLY A 270 26.78 30.70 11.38
N PRO A 271 26.86 31.08 10.08
CA PRO A 271 26.65 30.12 8.99
C PRO A 271 27.72 29.03 8.90
N ARG A 272 28.93 29.28 9.44
CA ARG A 272 30.08 28.36 9.33
C ARG A 272 30.10 27.29 10.41
N ILE A 273 29.41 27.52 11.52
CA ILE A 273 29.33 26.60 12.66
C ILE A 273 28.70 25.26 12.22
N LYS A 274 27.60 25.30 11.46
CA LYS A 274 26.90 24.08 11.01
C LYS A 274 27.75 23.18 10.09
N LEU A 275 28.76 23.75 9.43
CA LEU A 275 29.65 22.99 8.54
C LEU A 275 30.64 22.13 9.32
N VAL A 276 31.21 22.68 10.40
CA VAL A 276 32.15 21.95 11.28
C VAL A 276 31.45 20.98 12.23
N GLN A 277 30.23 21.28 12.67
CA GLN A 277 29.47 20.42 13.58
C GLN A 277 29.22 19.02 12.98
N GLY A 278 29.39 17.99 13.80
CA GLY A 278 29.15 16.60 13.45
C GLY A 278 30.14 15.64 14.08
N VAL A 279 29.96 14.36 13.79
CA VAL A 279 30.95 13.32 14.12
C VAL A 279 31.78 13.03 12.89
N TRP A 280 33.10 13.00 13.09
CA TRP A 280 34.10 12.90 12.04
C TRP A 280 35.01 11.72 12.32
N THR A 281 35.44 11.05 11.25
CA THR A 281 36.32 9.88 11.31
C THR A 281 37.49 10.04 10.36
N SER A 282 38.66 9.56 10.78
CA SER A 282 39.88 9.49 9.99
C SER A 282 40.52 8.11 10.17
N ASP A 283 41.65 7.88 9.52
CA ASP A 283 42.51 6.73 9.78
C ASP A 283 43.18 6.78 11.16
N LYS A 284 43.10 7.92 11.86
CA LYS A 284 43.70 8.15 13.18
C LYS A 284 42.72 8.04 14.35
N GLY A 285 41.41 8.03 14.09
CA GLY A 285 40.40 7.94 15.15
C GLY A 285 39.09 8.64 14.77
N GLY A 286 38.29 8.95 15.79
CA GLY A 286 37.05 9.70 15.66
C GLY A 286 37.08 10.96 16.51
N CYS A 287 36.59 12.07 15.97
CA CYS A 287 36.36 13.29 16.74
C CYS A 287 34.94 13.80 16.55
N ARG A 288 34.49 14.64 17.47
CA ARG A 288 33.17 15.28 17.44
C ARG A 288 33.37 16.78 17.59
N VAL A 289 32.65 17.53 16.76
CA VAL A 289 32.51 18.98 16.92
C VAL A 289 31.05 19.28 17.17
N PHE A 290 30.72 19.96 18.26
CA PHE A 290 29.34 20.24 18.65
C PHE A 290 29.25 21.57 19.37
N GLU A 291 28.06 22.18 19.36
CA GLU A 291 27.79 23.36 20.18
C GLU A 291 27.26 22.91 21.53
N ASP A 292 27.94 23.35 22.59
CA ASP A 292 27.49 23.14 23.94
C ASP A 292 26.22 23.98 24.17
N THR A 293 25.11 23.29 24.42
CA THR A 293 23.80 23.91 24.63
C THR A 293 23.76 24.86 25.83
N ALA A 294 24.64 24.68 26.83
CA ALA A 294 24.67 25.54 28.00
C ALA A 294 25.37 26.87 27.72
N THR A 295 26.46 26.83 26.94
CA THR A 295 27.32 28.01 26.72
C THR A 295 27.19 28.63 25.34
N GLY A 296 26.56 27.94 24.38
CA GLY A 296 26.53 28.32 22.96
C GLY A 296 27.91 28.28 22.30
N LYS A 297 28.90 27.68 22.96
CA LYS A 297 30.28 27.60 22.47
C LYS A 297 30.48 26.34 21.65
N LEU A 298 31.31 26.45 20.62
CA LEU A 298 31.68 25.30 19.81
C LEU A 298 32.80 24.53 20.51
N LEU A 299 32.62 23.23 20.72
CA LEU A 299 33.57 22.34 21.37
C LEU A 299 34.10 21.30 20.37
N TYR A 300 35.36 20.95 20.55
CA TYR A 300 36.02 19.79 19.95
C TYR A 300 36.18 18.71 21.02
N GLU A 301 35.89 17.46 20.67
CA GLU A 301 36.20 16.28 21.48
C GLU A 301 36.80 15.17 20.62
N GLU A 302 37.87 14.53 21.09
CA GLU A 302 38.49 13.35 20.48
C GLU A 302 38.74 12.29 21.55
N GLU A 303 38.21 11.10 21.33
CA GLU A 303 38.39 9.96 22.24
C GLU A 303 39.72 9.28 21.92
N LEU A 304 40.64 9.27 22.89
CA LEU A 304 41.93 8.62 22.72
C LEU A 304 41.79 7.10 22.92
N SER A 305 42.65 6.33 22.27
CA SER A 305 42.64 4.88 22.39
C SER A 305 42.99 4.41 23.82
N GLY A 306 42.18 3.51 24.37
CA GLY A 306 42.38 2.94 25.71
C GLY A 306 41.95 3.90 26.83
N ASP A 307 42.55 3.76 28.01
CA ASP A 307 42.17 4.52 29.21
C ASP A 307 42.82 5.92 29.27
N GLN A 308 43.25 6.44 28.12
CA GLN A 308 43.96 7.73 28.04
C GLN A 308 43.05 8.94 28.23
N GLY A 309 41.73 8.76 28.08
CA GLY A 309 40.73 9.81 28.27
C GLY A 309 40.32 10.51 26.98
N THR A 310 39.78 11.72 27.12
CA THR A 310 39.20 12.50 26.03
C THR A 310 39.94 13.83 25.89
N LEU A 311 40.47 14.11 24.70
CA LEU A 311 40.95 15.45 24.37
C LEU A 311 39.76 16.34 24.09
N HIS A 312 39.72 17.52 24.71
CA HIS A 312 38.65 18.49 24.46
C HIS A 312 39.18 19.92 24.39
N GLY A 313 38.44 20.79 23.71
CA GLY A 313 38.81 22.21 23.60
C GLY A 313 37.69 23.10 23.07
N GLU A 314 37.66 24.34 23.54
CA GLU A 314 36.73 25.37 23.06
C GLU A 314 37.25 26.00 21.77
N LEU A 315 36.50 25.84 20.68
CA LEU A 315 36.84 26.31 19.35
C LEU A 315 36.48 27.79 19.18
N VAL A 316 37.52 28.59 18.93
CA VAL A 316 37.42 30.02 18.64
C VAL A 316 37.72 30.25 17.16
N TRP A 317 36.84 30.99 16.48
CA TRP A 317 37.06 31.35 15.09
C TRP A 317 38.24 32.32 14.93
N GLN A 318 39.18 31.96 14.05
CA GLN A 318 40.35 32.75 13.70
C GLN A 318 40.31 33.13 12.22
N ASN A 319 40.59 34.41 11.94
CA ASN A 319 40.59 34.92 10.57
C ASN A 319 41.91 34.54 9.87
N ALA A 320 41.84 33.72 8.81
CA ALA A 320 43.02 33.03 8.23
C ALA A 320 44.09 33.97 7.68
N ARG A 321 43.76 35.23 7.37
CA ARG A 321 44.71 36.22 6.81
C ARG A 321 45.95 36.45 7.68
N GLN A 322 45.87 36.19 8.99
CA GLN A 322 47.02 36.38 9.89
C GLN A 322 47.85 35.12 10.11
N VAL A 323 47.32 33.93 9.75
CA VAL A 323 47.88 32.65 10.23
C VAL A 323 48.36 31.76 9.08
N TRP A 324 47.86 31.94 7.85
CA TRP A 324 48.13 30.98 6.77
C TRP A 324 48.42 31.63 5.40
N GLN A 325 49.38 31.07 4.65
CA GLN A 325 49.83 31.57 3.34
C GLN A 325 49.18 30.85 2.13
N GLY A 326 47.90 30.48 2.21
CA GLY A 326 47.21 29.89 1.07
C GLY A 326 45.70 30.17 1.03
N PRO A 327 44.94 29.54 0.11
CA PRO A 327 43.59 29.98 -0.28
C PRO A 327 42.48 29.78 0.78
N ARG A 328 42.81 29.49 2.04
CA ARG A 328 41.83 29.21 3.10
C ARG A 328 41.24 30.50 3.67
N VAL A 329 39.92 30.52 3.88
CA VAL A 329 39.15 31.72 4.25
C VAL A 329 39.05 31.92 5.78
N GLY A 330 39.43 30.92 6.58
CA GLY A 330 39.46 30.97 8.04
C GLY A 330 39.71 29.59 8.67
N CYS A 331 39.91 29.56 9.98
CA CYS A 331 40.07 28.32 10.74
C CYS A 331 39.47 28.47 12.14
N TRP A 332 39.05 27.38 12.75
CA TRP A 332 38.76 27.33 14.18
C TRP A 332 40.00 26.88 14.92
N GLN A 333 40.29 27.47 16.07
CA GLN A 333 41.42 27.07 16.91
C GLN A 333 40.96 26.85 18.36
N ALA A 334 41.45 25.82 19.01
CA ALA A 334 41.23 25.55 20.43
C ALA A 334 42.53 25.17 21.12
N ALA A 335 42.67 25.54 22.39
CA ALA A 335 43.63 24.92 23.29
C ALA A 335 43.04 23.58 23.77
N LEU A 336 43.81 22.50 23.61
CA LEU A 336 43.42 21.14 23.96
C LEU A 336 43.77 20.84 25.42
N ARG A 337 42.82 20.22 26.11
CA ARG A 337 42.95 19.71 27.48
C ARG A 337 42.61 18.23 27.51
N LEU A 338 43.24 17.48 28.41
CA LEU A 338 42.97 16.06 28.59
C LEU A 338 42.02 15.84 29.77
N ARG A 339 40.83 15.33 29.49
CA ARG A 339 39.90 14.86 30.50
C ARG A 339 40.14 13.38 30.74
N LYS A 340 40.71 13.03 31.90
CA LYS A 340 40.90 11.63 32.29
C LYS A 340 39.53 11.00 32.61
N PRO A 341 39.35 9.70 32.35
CA PRO A 341 38.16 8.99 32.82
C PRO A 341 38.11 9.07 34.36
N PRO A 342 36.91 9.12 34.97
CA PRO A 342 36.79 9.07 36.41
C PRO A 342 37.47 7.79 36.91
N ALA A 343 38.43 7.91 37.83
CA ALA A 343 39.04 6.75 38.45
C ALA A 343 37.99 6.03 39.29
N ASP A 344 37.85 4.72 39.12
CA ASP A 344 36.76 3.91 39.69
C ASP A 344 36.71 3.90 41.24
N ASP A 345 37.67 4.51 41.94
CA ASP A 345 37.93 4.27 43.37
C ASP A 345 37.98 5.50 44.31
N GLU A 346 37.71 6.74 43.89
CA GLU A 346 37.79 7.91 44.80
C GLU A 346 36.44 8.58 45.11
N GLY A 347 35.81 8.09 46.18
CA GLY A 347 34.58 8.60 46.77
C GLY A 347 34.72 9.89 47.59
N ASP A 348 35.66 10.78 47.26
CA ASP A 348 35.77 12.09 47.90
C ASP A 348 35.85 13.20 46.86
N ALA A 349 35.00 14.22 47.04
CA ALA A 349 34.76 15.32 46.12
C ALA A 349 36.06 15.84 45.47
N ALA A 350 36.24 15.46 44.20
CA ALA A 350 37.37 15.84 43.38
C ALA A 350 37.51 17.38 43.37
N LYS A 351 38.54 17.88 44.06
CA LYS A 351 39.10 19.18 43.71
C LYS A 351 39.63 19.02 42.29
N GLU A 352 38.91 19.58 41.32
CA GLU A 352 39.36 19.72 39.94
C GLU A 352 40.76 20.35 39.96
N SER A 353 41.79 19.51 39.88
CA SER A 353 43.12 19.97 39.56
C SER A 353 43.05 20.63 38.18
N PRO A 354 43.63 21.83 38.00
CA PRO A 354 43.55 22.55 36.74
C PRO A 354 43.99 21.62 35.60
N GLU A 355 43.11 21.42 34.62
CA GLU A 355 43.43 20.63 33.44
C GLU A 355 44.58 21.31 32.70
N ASP A 356 45.78 20.73 32.77
CA ASP A 356 46.94 21.23 32.07
C ASP A 356 46.70 21.20 30.55
N SER A 357 47.04 22.29 29.88
CA SER A 357 46.95 22.40 28.43
C SER A 357 47.94 21.44 27.78
N VAL A 358 47.45 20.53 26.94
CA VAL A 358 48.27 19.53 26.23
C VAL A 358 48.82 20.09 24.92
N GLY A 359 48.10 21.02 24.29
CA GLY A 359 48.50 21.60 23.01
C GLY A 359 47.44 22.49 22.41
N ASP A 360 47.54 22.76 21.11
CA ASP A 360 46.56 23.48 20.32
C ASP A 360 46.08 22.63 19.14
N ILE A 361 44.83 22.83 18.73
CA ILE A 361 44.26 22.27 17.51
C ILE A 361 43.77 23.38 16.60
N ARG A 362 43.98 23.22 15.30
CA ARG A 362 43.34 24.00 14.25
C ARG A 362 42.43 23.12 13.42
N ILE A 363 41.22 23.59 13.18
CA ILE A 363 40.22 22.93 12.36
C ILE A 363 39.93 23.80 11.14
N PHE A 364 40.10 23.18 9.98
CA PHE A 364 39.77 23.76 8.69
C PHE A 364 38.61 23.00 8.10
N VAL A 365 37.63 23.71 7.58
CA VAL A 365 36.65 23.10 6.68
C VAL A 365 37.15 23.32 5.28
N SER A 366 37.45 22.23 4.60
CA SER A 366 37.60 22.29 3.16
C SER A 366 36.21 22.49 2.56
N HIS A 367 36.01 23.64 1.90
CA HIS A 367 34.88 23.82 0.98
C HIS A 367 35.11 23.06 -0.33
N ALA A 368 36.31 22.51 -0.52
CA ALA A 368 36.51 21.53 -1.56
C ALA A 368 35.80 20.25 -1.15
N ALA A 369 35.49 19.52 -2.18
CA ALA A 369 34.47 18.54 -2.15
C ALA A 369 35.20 17.17 -2.24
N PRO A 370 34.88 16.16 -1.39
CA PRO A 370 33.77 16.09 -0.42
C PRO A 370 34.04 16.99 0.78
N LEU A 371 32.98 17.42 1.49
CA LEU A 371 33.12 18.20 2.72
C LEU A 371 34.07 17.44 3.67
N ALA A 372 35.29 17.94 3.78
CA ALA A 372 36.33 17.36 4.58
C ALA A 372 36.67 18.36 5.68
N LEU A 373 36.75 17.84 6.89
CA LEU A 373 37.33 18.57 8.01
C LEU A 373 38.80 18.20 8.03
N GLU A 374 39.68 19.18 8.13
CA GLU A 374 41.11 18.94 8.32
C GLU A 374 41.51 19.46 9.69
N THR A 375 42.24 18.65 10.45
CA THR A 375 42.83 19.11 11.71
C THR A 375 44.34 19.20 11.60
N GLN A 376 44.93 20.15 12.33
CA GLN A 376 46.35 20.18 12.64
C GLN A 376 46.48 20.30 14.15
N ILE A 377 47.42 19.57 14.74
CA ILE A 377 47.67 19.59 16.17
C ILE A 377 49.09 20.10 16.40
N HIS A 378 49.30 20.79 17.51
CA HIS A 378 50.60 21.22 18.01
C HIS A 378 50.65 20.90 19.51
N VAL A 379 51.42 19.89 19.91
CA VAL A 379 51.56 19.45 21.29
C VAL A 379 52.50 20.40 22.03
N ALA A 380 52.04 20.96 23.15
CA ALA A 380 52.81 21.89 23.95
C ALA A 380 54.09 21.22 24.48
N ALA A 381 55.20 21.96 24.46
CA ALA A 381 56.54 21.54 24.88
C ALA A 381 57.23 20.44 24.04
N GLU A 382 56.49 19.65 23.25
CA GLU A 382 57.06 18.62 22.38
C GLU A 382 57.31 19.12 20.96
N ASP A 383 56.37 19.90 20.42
CA ASP A 383 56.42 20.35 19.04
C ASP A 383 56.98 21.77 18.91
N THR A 384 57.82 21.98 17.89
CA THR A 384 58.22 23.31 17.43
C THR A 384 57.41 23.78 16.23
N GLU A 385 56.72 22.86 15.55
CA GLU A 385 55.96 23.11 14.33
C GLU A 385 54.63 22.35 14.37
N TRP A 386 53.64 22.81 13.60
CA TRP A 386 52.35 22.13 13.49
C TRP A 386 52.50 20.80 12.74
N HIS A 387 51.83 19.75 13.22
CA HIS A 387 51.76 18.48 12.52
C HIS A 387 51.08 18.60 11.14
N PRO A 388 51.39 17.68 10.21
CA PRO A 388 50.70 17.60 8.92
C PRO A 388 49.17 17.51 9.09
N PRO A 389 48.39 18.14 8.19
CA PRO A 389 46.93 18.07 8.26
C PRO A 389 46.40 16.63 8.19
N VAL A 390 45.49 16.29 9.10
CA VAL A 390 44.74 15.03 9.08
C VAL A 390 43.38 15.31 8.46
N ALA A 391 43.02 14.57 7.41
CA ALA A 391 41.74 14.71 6.74
C ALA A 391 40.68 13.78 7.36
N TRP A 392 39.55 14.36 7.71
CA TRP A 392 38.42 13.70 8.35
C TRP A 392 37.20 13.70 7.45
N ARG A 393 36.39 12.65 7.55
CA ARG A 393 35.14 12.48 6.83
C ARG A 393 33.99 12.41 7.83
N ARG A 394 32.85 13.01 7.49
CA ARG A 394 31.64 12.85 8.31
C ARG A 394 31.28 11.37 8.41
N ASP A 395 31.05 10.92 9.62
CA ASP A 395 30.55 9.58 9.88
C ASP A 395 29.03 9.57 9.76
N LEU A 396 28.56 9.27 8.54
CA LEU A 396 27.12 9.18 8.26
C LEU A 396 26.41 8.10 9.08
N ALA A 397 27.13 7.12 9.63
CA ALA A 397 26.53 6.11 10.50
C ALA A 397 26.20 6.68 11.89
N LYS A 398 26.96 7.68 12.35
CA LYS A 398 26.74 8.37 13.62
C LYS A 398 25.88 9.63 13.49
N ASP A 399 25.93 10.28 12.34
CA ASP A 399 25.12 11.45 12.02
C ASP A 399 24.56 11.36 10.60
N PRO A 400 23.42 10.66 10.39
CA PRO A 400 22.78 10.58 9.08
C PRO A 400 22.00 11.85 8.70
N ASN A 401 21.68 12.72 9.67
CA ASN A 401 20.87 13.93 9.43
C ASN A 401 21.58 14.97 8.56
N VAL A 402 22.89 14.82 8.35
CA VAL A 402 23.65 15.64 7.41
C VAL A 402 23.14 15.47 5.97
N LEU A 403 22.60 14.28 5.64
CA LEU A 403 22.04 13.97 4.33
C LEU A 403 20.84 14.84 4.00
N LEU A 404 20.09 15.30 5.02
CA LEU A 404 18.92 16.19 4.86
C LEU A 404 19.29 17.50 4.12
N SER A 405 20.52 17.97 4.28
CA SER A 405 20.99 19.21 3.67
C SER A 405 21.41 19.07 2.20
N TYR A 406 21.60 17.84 1.72
CA TYR A 406 22.09 17.56 0.37
C TYR A 406 20.97 17.54 -0.67
N SER A 407 21.35 17.83 -1.91
CA SER A 407 20.57 17.72 -3.14
C SER A 407 21.34 16.92 -4.18
N GLY A 408 20.70 16.52 -5.28
CA GLY A 408 21.33 15.74 -6.35
C GLY A 408 21.70 14.31 -5.97
N LEU A 409 21.26 13.84 -4.79
CA LEU A 409 21.74 12.62 -4.16
C LEU A 409 20.78 11.44 -4.42
N THR A 410 21.31 10.23 -4.56
CA THR A 410 20.54 8.97 -4.54
C THR A 410 20.68 8.29 -3.18
N LEU A 411 19.61 8.26 -2.36
CA LEU A 411 19.56 7.43 -1.16
C LEU A 411 19.22 6.00 -1.54
N VAL A 412 19.93 5.05 -0.93
CA VAL A 412 19.67 3.61 -1.12
C VAL A 412 19.08 3.06 0.17
N PHE A 413 17.83 2.64 0.12
CA PHE A 413 17.14 2.02 1.24
C PHE A 413 17.02 0.52 1.03
N ARG A 414 16.97 -0.22 2.13
CA ARG A 414 16.70 -1.65 2.16
C ARG A 414 15.51 -1.93 3.05
N GLN A 415 14.62 -2.80 2.58
CA GLN A 415 13.61 -3.35 3.45
C GLN A 415 14.30 -4.34 4.40
N PRO A 416 14.24 -4.17 5.72
CA PRO A 416 14.97 -5.02 6.66
C PRO A 416 14.52 -6.49 6.60
N ARG A 417 13.30 -6.74 6.13
CA ARG A 417 12.70 -8.08 5.97
C ARG A 417 11.96 -8.14 4.62
N PRO A 418 12.66 -8.37 3.50
CA PRO A 418 12.02 -8.40 2.18
C PRO A 418 11.21 -9.68 1.94
N GLY A 419 11.39 -10.70 2.78
CA GLY A 419 10.62 -11.95 2.72
C GLY A 419 9.45 -11.96 3.70
N LYS A 420 8.42 -12.74 3.38
CA LYS A 420 7.35 -13.07 4.34
C LYS A 420 7.94 -13.80 5.53
N VAL A 421 7.64 -13.34 6.73
CA VAL A 421 8.02 -13.99 7.98
C VAL A 421 6.75 -14.44 8.67
N GLU A 422 6.66 -15.73 9.01
CA GLU A 422 5.57 -16.23 9.84
C GLU A 422 5.73 -15.63 11.25
N LEU A 423 4.84 -14.70 11.59
CA LEU A 423 4.85 -14.03 12.91
C LEU A 423 3.96 -14.73 13.91
N PHE A 424 2.93 -15.42 13.43
CA PHE A 424 1.96 -16.12 14.25
C PHE A 424 1.47 -17.38 13.55
N LYS A 425 1.39 -18.47 14.33
CA LYS A 425 0.75 -19.72 13.93
C LYS A 425 -0.01 -20.29 15.13
N GLY A 426 -1.31 -20.45 14.97
CA GLY A 426 -2.21 -20.96 16.00
C GLY A 426 -3.12 -22.06 15.47
N SER A 427 -3.64 -22.88 16.38
CA SER A 427 -4.68 -23.88 16.09
C SER A 427 -5.54 -24.14 17.34
N GLY A 428 -6.70 -24.76 17.15
CA GLY A 428 -7.61 -25.20 18.22
C GLY A 428 -8.62 -24.15 18.68
N ALA A 429 -9.65 -24.61 19.39
CA ALA A 429 -10.67 -23.76 20.01
C ALA A 429 -10.03 -22.83 21.04
N SER A 430 -10.26 -21.52 20.88
CA SER A 430 -9.81 -20.52 21.83
C SER A 430 -10.98 -20.16 22.74
N GLU A 431 -11.16 -20.90 23.85
CA GLU A 431 -12.23 -20.61 24.82
C GLU A 431 -12.19 -19.15 25.31
N ASP A 432 -11.00 -18.53 25.34
CA ASP A 432 -10.80 -17.19 25.89
C ASP A 432 -10.35 -16.12 24.86
N GLY A 433 -10.31 -16.44 23.56
CA GLY A 433 -9.76 -15.56 22.51
C GLY A 433 -8.25 -15.18 22.61
N GLN A 434 -7.62 -15.37 23.78
CA GLN A 434 -6.25 -14.94 24.10
C GLN A 434 -5.18 -15.72 23.32
N ARG A 435 -5.42 -17.00 23.02
CA ARG A 435 -4.45 -17.86 22.32
C ARG A 435 -4.16 -17.41 20.89
N TRP A 436 -5.07 -16.63 20.30
CA TRP A 436 -4.98 -16.19 18.91
C TRP A 436 -4.52 -14.74 18.78
N ARG A 437 -4.06 -14.13 19.88
CA ARG A 437 -3.46 -12.80 19.84
C ARG A 437 -2.08 -12.87 19.21
N CYS A 438 -1.94 -12.26 18.04
CA CYS A 438 -0.65 -11.92 17.47
C CYS A 438 -0.10 -10.68 18.19
N GLY A 439 1.21 -10.65 18.43
CA GLY A 439 1.90 -9.43 18.87
C GLY A 439 1.96 -8.37 17.75
N ASP A 440 2.72 -7.30 18.00
CA ASP A 440 2.93 -6.24 17.03
C ASP A 440 3.38 -6.78 15.67
N LEU A 441 2.58 -6.50 14.64
CA LEU A 441 2.91 -6.80 13.26
C LEU A 441 3.82 -5.69 12.72
N PRO A 442 5.06 -5.99 12.30
CA PRO A 442 5.91 -5.02 11.63
C PRO A 442 5.41 -4.78 10.20
N GLY A 443 5.40 -3.51 9.79
CA GLY A 443 5.04 -3.09 8.43
C GLY A 443 3.60 -2.62 8.28
N LEU A 444 3.19 -2.44 7.02
CA LEU A 444 1.88 -1.88 6.64
C LEU A 444 0.87 -2.94 6.16
N SER A 445 1.30 -4.20 6.03
CA SER A 445 0.46 -5.30 5.57
C SER A 445 0.78 -6.59 6.31
N ALA A 446 -0.22 -7.46 6.41
CA ALA A 446 -0.09 -8.80 6.95
C ALA A 446 -0.92 -9.76 6.11
N ASP A 447 -0.33 -10.92 5.79
CA ASP A 447 -1.02 -12.00 5.10
C ASP A 447 -1.49 -13.03 6.11
N PHE A 448 -2.77 -13.40 6.02
CA PHE A 448 -3.37 -14.43 6.85
C PHE A 448 -3.67 -15.66 6.00
N GLU A 449 -3.18 -16.82 6.43
CA GLU A 449 -3.52 -18.10 5.83
C GLU A 449 -4.33 -18.93 6.83
N PHE A 450 -5.58 -19.22 6.48
CA PHE A 450 -6.46 -20.08 7.28
C PHE A 450 -6.55 -21.46 6.65
N ARG A 451 -6.38 -22.51 7.46
CA ARG A 451 -6.54 -23.90 7.04
C ARG A 451 -7.49 -24.62 7.99
N ALA A 452 -8.44 -25.35 7.42
CA ALA A 452 -9.25 -26.32 8.16
C ALA A 452 -8.58 -27.71 8.06
N ASP A 453 -8.65 -28.51 9.12
CA ASP A 453 -8.17 -29.89 9.10
C ASP A 453 -9.15 -30.86 8.39
N GLY A 454 -10.35 -30.37 8.06
CA GLY A 454 -11.39 -31.09 7.32
C GLY A 454 -12.54 -31.59 8.18
N ASP A 455 -12.51 -31.36 9.49
CA ASP A 455 -13.50 -31.81 10.49
C ASP A 455 -14.85 -31.07 10.46
N GLY A 456 -15.42 -30.86 9.28
CA GLY A 456 -16.72 -30.18 9.13
C GLY A 456 -17.32 -30.27 7.74
N ALA A 457 -16.74 -31.08 6.86
CA ALA A 457 -17.22 -31.26 5.50
C ALA A 457 -18.67 -31.79 5.50
N ASP A 458 -18.96 -32.79 6.33
CA ASP A 458 -20.24 -33.49 6.41
C ASP A 458 -21.32 -32.72 7.20
N HIS A 459 -20.93 -31.68 7.95
CA HIS A 459 -21.79 -30.89 8.82
C HIS A 459 -21.66 -29.39 8.51
N PRO A 460 -22.15 -28.92 7.35
CA PRO A 460 -22.03 -27.51 6.95
C PRO A 460 -22.61 -26.53 7.97
N GLU A 461 -23.64 -26.94 8.71
CA GLU A 461 -24.27 -26.18 9.78
C GLU A 461 -23.40 -26.02 11.03
N ARG A 462 -22.37 -26.85 11.20
CA ARG A 462 -21.42 -26.80 12.33
C ARG A 462 -20.10 -26.12 11.96
N ARG A 463 -19.97 -25.64 10.73
CA ARG A 463 -18.77 -24.94 10.29
C ARG A 463 -18.66 -23.61 11.02
N TRP A 464 -17.50 -23.37 11.59
CA TRP A 464 -17.12 -22.11 12.19
C TRP A 464 -16.07 -21.43 11.30
N GLY A 465 -15.99 -20.10 11.38
CA GLY A 465 -15.06 -19.29 10.59
C GLY A 465 -14.10 -18.51 11.48
N VAL A 466 -13.07 -17.94 10.87
CA VAL A 466 -12.11 -17.06 11.56
C VAL A 466 -12.17 -15.67 10.96
N TRP A 467 -12.13 -14.68 11.82
CA TRP A 467 -11.97 -13.28 11.46
C TRP A 467 -10.67 -12.78 12.08
N ALA A 468 -9.87 -12.09 11.28
CA ALA A 468 -8.69 -11.40 11.76
C ALA A 468 -8.95 -9.89 11.71
N LEU A 469 -8.73 -9.22 12.84
CA LEU A 469 -8.78 -7.77 12.94
C LEU A 469 -7.36 -7.24 13.10
N VAL A 470 -6.94 -6.40 12.16
CA VAL A 470 -5.66 -5.70 12.23
C VAL A 470 -5.95 -4.25 12.60
N LEU A 471 -5.28 -3.77 13.65
CA LEU A 471 -5.43 -2.41 14.16
C LEU A 471 -4.09 -1.68 14.10
N PRO A 472 -4.10 -0.35 13.93
CA PRO A 472 -2.92 0.47 14.20
C PRO A 472 -2.39 0.19 15.61
N LYS A 473 -1.06 0.19 15.78
CA LYS A 473 -0.40 -0.15 17.05
C LYS A 473 -0.95 0.60 18.27
N GLU A 474 -1.27 1.88 18.09
CA GLU A 474 -1.77 2.76 19.17
C GLU A 474 -3.31 2.77 19.29
N ALA A 475 -4.01 2.03 18.44
CA ALA A 475 -5.47 1.97 18.49
C ALA A 475 -5.92 1.01 19.59
N ALA A 476 -6.86 1.46 20.42
CA ALA A 476 -7.50 0.57 21.39
C ALA A 476 -8.26 -0.54 20.65
N ALA A 477 -8.13 -1.77 21.15
CA ALA A 477 -8.94 -2.89 20.66
C ALA A 477 -10.44 -2.56 20.87
N PRO A 478 -11.28 -2.68 19.84
CA PRO A 478 -12.72 -2.55 20.00
C PRO A 478 -13.23 -3.57 21.02
N ASP A 479 -14.31 -3.23 21.70
CA ASP A 479 -14.96 -4.20 22.57
C ASP A 479 -15.56 -5.37 21.75
N GLY A 480 -15.75 -6.52 22.40
CA GLY A 480 -16.27 -7.72 21.74
C GLY A 480 -17.65 -7.50 21.13
N ALA A 481 -18.54 -6.75 21.78
CA ALA A 481 -19.89 -6.51 21.28
C ALA A 481 -19.91 -5.67 20.00
N VAL A 482 -18.98 -4.72 19.86
CA VAL A 482 -18.79 -3.92 18.64
C VAL A 482 -18.29 -4.81 17.50
N LEU A 483 -17.39 -5.75 17.78
CA LEU A 483 -16.91 -6.72 16.79
C LEU A 483 -18.00 -7.69 16.36
N ASP A 484 -18.77 -8.23 17.31
CA ASP A 484 -19.91 -9.11 17.02
C ASP A 484 -20.95 -8.38 16.17
N ALA A 485 -21.30 -7.14 16.53
CA ALA A 485 -22.23 -6.32 15.75
C ALA A 485 -21.69 -5.96 14.36
N LEU A 486 -20.36 -5.88 14.19
CA LEU A 486 -19.74 -5.69 12.87
C LEU A 486 -19.82 -6.99 12.05
N ALA A 487 -19.52 -8.13 12.66
CA ALA A 487 -19.60 -9.45 12.03
C ALA A 487 -21.04 -9.77 11.58
N ASP A 488 -22.03 -9.50 12.42
CA ASP A 488 -23.45 -9.69 12.10
C ASP A 488 -23.89 -8.81 10.92
N ARG A 489 -23.55 -7.51 10.96
CA ARG A 489 -23.87 -6.58 9.86
C ARG A 489 -23.20 -6.97 8.55
N TRP A 490 -21.96 -7.45 8.62
CA TRP A 490 -21.25 -7.93 7.45
C TRP A 490 -21.89 -9.20 6.90
N ALA A 491 -22.21 -10.18 7.75
CA ALA A 491 -22.89 -11.41 7.35
C ALA A 491 -24.25 -11.11 6.71
N GLU A 492 -25.03 -10.20 7.29
CA GLU A 492 -26.29 -9.71 6.74
C GLU A 492 -26.09 -9.02 5.38
N SER A 493 -25.08 -8.15 5.26
CA SER A 493 -24.76 -7.45 4.01
C SER A 493 -24.31 -8.42 2.93
N LEU A 494 -23.51 -9.42 3.28
CA LEU A 494 -23.07 -10.46 2.35
C LEU A 494 -24.25 -11.34 1.91
N ALA A 495 -25.15 -11.69 2.83
CA ALA A 495 -26.38 -12.42 2.51
C ALA A 495 -27.25 -11.64 1.54
N LYS A 496 -27.49 -10.34 1.81
CA LYS A 496 -28.22 -9.43 0.92
C LYS A 496 -27.55 -9.31 -0.46
N ALA A 497 -26.23 -9.15 -0.49
CA ALA A 497 -25.46 -8.98 -1.73
C ALA A 497 -25.39 -10.27 -2.57
N SER A 498 -25.32 -11.44 -1.93
CA SER A 498 -25.27 -12.74 -2.60
C SER A 498 -26.60 -13.14 -3.25
N GLY A 499 -27.69 -12.45 -2.90
CA GLY A 499 -29.04 -12.68 -3.41
C GLY A 499 -29.68 -13.94 -2.84
N ILE A 500 -30.98 -14.11 -3.10
CA ILE A 500 -31.71 -15.33 -2.75
C ILE A 500 -31.11 -16.48 -3.58
N ARG A 501 -30.40 -17.40 -2.92
CA ARG A 501 -29.84 -18.61 -3.54
C ARG A 501 -30.88 -19.70 -3.77
N GLU A 502 -32.03 -19.60 -3.11
CA GLU A 502 -33.14 -20.52 -3.34
C GLU A 502 -33.67 -20.29 -4.75
N THR A 503 -33.82 -21.38 -5.51
CA THR A 503 -34.54 -21.34 -6.77
C THR A 503 -35.95 -20.84 -6.46
N PRO A 504 -36.38 -19.65 -6.93
CA PRO A 504 -37.68 -19.13 -6.58
C PRO A 504 -38.73 -20.15 -7.02
N GLN A 505 -39.36 -20.80 -6.04
CA GLN A 505 -40.50 -21.68 -6.29
C GLN A 505 -41.67 -20.76 -6.63
N VAL A 506 -41.84 -20.48 -7.92
CA VAL A 506 -43.02 -19.77 -8.40
C VAL A 506 -44.17 -20.77 -8.37
N GLU A 507 -44.88 -20.84 -7.24
CA GLU A 507 -46.17 -21.50 -7.21
C GLU A 507 -47.10 -20.80 -8.21
N ARG A 508 -47.81 -21.60 -9.01
CA ARG A 508 -48.61 -21.15 -10.14
C ARG A 508 -49.78 -20.25 -9.74
N ASP A 509 -50.10 -20.20 -8.45
CA ASP A 509 -51.28 -19.53 -7.89
C ASP A 509 -51.04 -18.06 -7.49
N GLY A 510 -49.81 -17.54 -7.60
CA GLY A 510 -49.48 -16.16 -7.19
C GLY A 510 -49.67 -15.07 -8.24
N TRP A 511 -49.95 -15.44 -9.49
CA TRP A 511 -50.19 -14.51 -10.60
C TRP A 511 -51.68 -14.46 -10.93
N ASP A 512 -52.47 -13.82 -10.06
CA ASP A 512 -53.84 -13.51 -10.42
C ASP A 512 -53.86 -12.54 -11.62
N GLU A 513 -54.90 -12.69 -12.43
CA GLU A 513 -55.09 -11.88 -13.65
C GLU A 513 -55.10 -10.37 -13.34
N GLN A 514 -55.55 -10.01 -12.14
CA GLN A 514 -55.68 -8.65 -11.66
C GLN A 514 -54.31 -7.99 -11.46
N ARG A 515 -53.34 -8.73 -10.95
CA ARG A 515 -51.95 -8.29 -10.73
C ARG A 515 -51.19 -8.17 -12.04
N LEU A 516 -51.42 -9.10 -12.99
CA LEU A 516 -50.89 -8.99 -14.36
C LEU A 516 -51.45 -7.76 -15.08
N ARG A 517 -52.76 -7.50 -14.98
CA ARG A 517 -53.39 -6.29 -15.53
C ARG A 517 -52.82 -5.00 -14.90
N ALA A 518 -52.62 -4.98 -13.58
CA ALA A 518 -52.06 -3.82 -12.88
C ALA A 518 -50.60 -3.53 -13.30
N LEU A 519 -49.80 -4.58 -13.50
CA LEU A 519 -48.40 -4.45 -13.92
C LEU A 519 -48.31 -3.99 -15.39
N CYS A 520 -49.17 -4.53 -16.25
CA CYS A 520 -49.32 -4.08 -17.63
C CYS A 520 -49.74 -2.61 -17.74
N ALA A 521 -50.72 -2.17 -16.94
CA ALA A 521 -51.14 -0.78 -16.89
C ALA A 521 -50.00 0.16 -16.42
N ARG A 522 -49.17 -0.29 -15.47
CA ARG A 522 -48.03 0.49 -14.95
C ARG A 522 -46.89 0.64 -15.97
N HIS A 523 -46.66 -0.37 -16.80
CA HIS A 523 -45.52 -0.41 -17.72
C HIS A 523 -45.89 -0.21 -19.20
N GLY A 524 -47.16 0.02 -19.51
CA GLY A 524 -47.65 0.16 -20.88
C GLY A 524 -47.54 -1.13 -21.71
N TRP A 525 -47.60 -2.29 -21.05
CA TRP A 525 -47.57 -3.58 -21.73
C TRP A 525 -48.98 -4.05 -22.04
N GLU A 526 -49.17 -4.66 -23.20
CA GLU A 526 -50.42 -5.29 -23.58
C GLU A 526 -50.14 -6.75 -23.95
N PHE A 527 -50.52 -7.69 -23.08
CA PHE A 527 -50.39 -9.10 -23.41
C PHE A 527 -51.43 -9.47 -24.48
N GLN A 528 -51.03 -10.31 -25.42
CA GLN A 528 -51.91 -10.72 -26.53
C GLN A 528 -53.26 -11.25 -26.05
N TRP A 529 -53.30 -12.04 -24.97
CA TRP A 529 -54.55 -12.56 -24.41
C TRP A 529 -55.47 -11.49 -23.78
N MET A 530 -54.96 -10.30 -23.44
CA MET A 530 -55.78 -9.18 -22.97
C MET A 530 -56.44 -8.39 -24.10
N THR A 531 -55.98 -8.58 -25.36
CA THR A 531 -56.67 -8.03 -26.53
C THR A 531 -57.89 -8.89 -26.85
N GLU A 532 -58.95 -8.26 -27.38
CA GLU A 532 -60.18 -8.97 -27.75
C GLU A 532 -59.91 -10.14 -28.74
N ASP A 533 -58.97 -9.96 -29.67
CA ASP A 533 -58.58 -10.99 -30.64
C ASP A 533 -57.76 -12.14 -30.02
N GLY A 534 -56.95 -11.86 -29.01
CA GLY A 534 -56.21 -12.91 -28.30
C GLY A 534 -57.09 -13.68 -27.32
N GLU A 535 -58.04 -13.02 -26.67
CA GLU A 535 -59.07 -13.66 -25.83
C GLU A 535 -59.94 -14.60 -26.70
N ARG A 536 -60.37 -14.16 -27.89
CA ARG A 536 -61.08 -15.03 -28.85
C ARG A 536 -60.25 -16.24 -29.27
N ARG A 537 -58.96 -16.06 -29.58
CA ARG A 537 -58.05 -17.16 -29.94
C ARG A 537 -57.83 -18.14 -28.77
N ARG A 538 -57.71 -17.63 -27.55
CA ARG A 538 -57.60 -18.45 -26.35
C ARG A 538 -58.86 -19.27 -26.13
N GLN A 539 -60.04 -18.65 -26.18
CA GLN A 539 -61.32 -19.36 -26.04
C GLN A 539 -61.55 -20.38 -27.15
N LEU A 540 -61.09 -20.12 -28.38
CA LEU A 540 -61.10 -21.10 -29.47
C LEU A 540 -60.15 -22.28 -29.19
N GLY A 541 -58.96 -22.03 -28.63
CA GLY A 541 -58.02 -23.06 -28.21
C GLY A 541 -58.53 -23.90 -27.02
N GLU A 542 -59.22 -23.28 -26.07
CA GLU A 542 -59.90 -23.95 -24.95
C GLU A 542 -61.12 -24.75 -25.42
N ARG A 543 -61.82 -24.30 -26.47
CA ARG A 543 -62.89 -25.09 -27.13
C ARG A 543 -62.36 -26.21 -28.04
N HIS A 544 -61.08 -26.16 -28.45
CA HIS A 544 -60.43 -27.19 -29.28
C HIS A 544 -59.51 -28.13 -28.51
N THR A 545 -59.36 -27.93 -27.20
CA THR A 545 -58.81 -28.98 -26.33
C THR A 545 -59.93 -30.00 -26.10
N PRO A 546 -59.81 -31.24 -26.62
CA PRO A 546 -60.84 -32.25 -26.42
C PRO A 546 -60.98 -32.50 -24.91
N SER A 547 -62.20 -32.31 -24.40
CA SER A 547 -62.65 -32.66 -23.06
C SER A 547 -62.60 -34.18 -22.82
N GLY A 548 -61.44 -34.80 -22.93
CA GLY A 548 -61.29 -36.26 -22.89
C GLY A 548 -59.83 -36.69 -22.80
N GLY A 549 -59.24 -36.51 -21.61
CA GLY A 549 -57.88 -36.96 -21.33
C GLY A 549 -57.48 -36.83 -19.87
N TYR A 550 -58.44 -36.93 -18.93
CA TYR A 550 -58.10 -37.23 -17.55
C TYR A 550 -57.66 -38.70 -17.54
N VAL A 551 -56.36 -38.94 -17.59
CA VAL A 551 -55.82 -40.28 -17.32
C VAL A 551 -56.03 -40.52 -15.82
N ASP A 552 -57.17 -41.10 -15.49
CA ASP A 552 -57.39 -41.72 -14.19
C ASP A 552 -56.44 -42.93 -14.11
N LEU A 553 -55.25 -42.70 -13.55
CA LEU A 553 -54.32 -43.77 -13.17
C LEU A 553 -54.68 -44.18 -11.73
N PRO A 554 -55.35 -45.33 -11.50
CA PRO A 554 -55.77 -45.75 -10.16
C PRO A 554 -54.60 -46.10 -9.21
N GLY A 555 -53.35 -45.95 -9.67
CA GLY A 555 -52.14 -46.23 -8.89
C GLY A 555 -51.51 -45.00 -8.23
N VAL A 556 -51.57 -43.81 -8.84
CA VAL A 556 -50.72 -42.68 -8.41
C VAL A 556 -51.21 -42.09 -7.08
N ARG A 557 -52.53 -41.99 -6.90
CA ARG A 557 -53.12 -41.54 -5.63
C ARG A 557 -52.85 -42.51 -4.48
N LYS A 558 -52.82 -43.82 -4.78
CA LYS A 558 -52.53 -44.88 -3.82
C LYS A 558 -51.06 -44.85 -3.37
N VAL A 559 -50.14 -44.63 -4.30
CA VAL A 559 -48.70 -44.50 -4.01
C VAL A 559 -48.40 -43.22 -3.23
N ALA A 560 -49.07 -42.10 -3.55
CA ALA A 560 -48.91 -40.84 -2.80
C ALA A 560 -49.43 -40.96 -1.35
N LEU A 561 -50.62 -41.56 -1.17
CA LEU A 561 -51.16 -41.83 0.17
C LEU A 561 -50.29 -42.81 0.97
N GLN A 562 -49.74 -43.84 0.32
CA GLN A 562 -48.88 -44.81 0.98
C GLN A 562 -47.53 -44.19 1.41
N ARG A 563 -46.94 -43.33 0.58
CA ARG A 563 -45.72 -42.57 0.96
C ARG A 563 -45.99 -41.57 2.09
N GLN A 564 -47.15 -40.93 2.09
CA GLN A 564 -47.53 -40.01 3.16
C GLN A 564 -47.78 -40.75 4.48
N GLN A 565 -48.39 -41.94 4.44
CA GLN A 565 -48.55 -42.80 5.62
C GLN A 565 -47.21 -43.29 6.16
N GLN A 566 -46.29 -43.72 5.28
CA GLN A 566 -44.93 -44.13 5.69
C GLN A 566 -44.14 -42.97 6.32
N SER A 567 -44.24 -41.76 5.76
CA SER A 567 -43.60 -40.56 6.33
C SER A 567 -44.15 -40.24 7.73
N ASN A 568 -45.47 -40.32 7.91
CA ASN A 568 -46.10 -40.06 9.19
C ASN A 568 -45.77 -41.14 10.25
N GLU A 569 -45.60 -42.40 9.86
CA GLU A 569 -45.16 -43.47 10.75
C GLU A 569 -43.70 -43.32 11.16
N ALA A 570 -42.82 -42.91 10.24
CA ALA A 570 -41.42 -42.62 10.54
C ALA A 570 -41.27 -41.46 11.54
N ALA A 571 -42.04 -40.37 11.36
CA ALA A 571 -42.06 -39.25 12.30
C ALA A 571 -42.60 -39.65 13.70
N LYS A 572 -43.54 -40.61 13.75
CA LYS A 572 -44.05 -41.17 15.01
C LYS A 572 -43.04 -42.08 15.73
N GLN A 573 -42.13 -42.73 15.01
CA GLN A 573 -41.07 -43.55 15.61
C GLN A 573 -39.95 -42.67 16.19
N LEU A 574 -39.53 -41.63 15.45
CA LEU A 574 -38.54 -40.65 15.93
C LEU A 574 -38.99 -39.93 17.21
N SER A 575 -40.27 -39.53 17.29
CA SER A 575 -40.82 -38.89 18.49
C SER A 575 -40.98 -39.85 19.69
N LYS A 576 -40.84 -41.17 19.50
CA LYS A 576 -40.92 -42.17 20.56
C LYS A 576 -39.56 -42.55 21.15
N GLU A 577 -38.47 -42.28 20.42
CA GLU A 577 -37.08 -42.47 20.89
C GLU A 577 -36.53 -41.25 21.67
N GLU A 578 -37.17 -40.07 21.58
CA GLU A 578 -36.74 -38.85 22.30
C GLU A 578 -37.42 -38.64 23.67
N ALA A 579 -37.96 -39.69 24.31
CA ALA A 579 -38.40 -39.61 25.70
C ALA A 579 -37.21 -39.83 26.66
N PRO A 580 -36.83 -38.84 27.50
CA PRO A 580 -35.64 -38.96 28.35
C PRO A 580 -35.88 -39.92 29.52
N GLU A 581 -35.01 -40.93 29.63
CA GLU A 581 -34.85 -41.81 30.78
C GLU A 581 -34.28 -41.01 31.97
N LYS A 582 -35.15 -40.34 32.71
CA LYS A 582 -34.87 -39.86 34.08
C LYS A 582 -35.15 -41.00 35.05
N ASP A 583 -34.11 -41.50 35.71
CA ASP A 583 -34.08 -41.83 37.15
C ASP A 583 -32.94 -42.83 37.44
N LYS A 584 -31.75 -42.32 37.79
CA LYS A 584 -30.83 -43.01 38.71
C LYS A 584 -30.11 -41.99 39.59
N GLU A 585 -30.69 -41.79 40.75
CA GLU A 585 -30.13 -41.13 41.93
C GLU A 585 -28.94 -41.96 42.47
N PRO A 586 -27.74 -41.38 42.68
CA PRO A 586 -26.63 -42.10 43.31
C PRO A 586 -26.76 -42.05 44.85
N ALA A 587 -26.61 -43.23 45.46
CA ALA A 587 -26.57 -43.42 46.91
C ALA A 587 -25.36 -42.68 47.56
N PRO A 588 -25.48 -42.26 48.83
CA PRO A 588 -24.39 -41.63 49.55
C PRO A 588 -23.37 -42.69 50.02
N ALA A 589 -22.09 -42.45 49.77
CA ALA A 589 -21.02 -43.24 50.36
C ALA A 589 -20.55 -42.56 51.65
N GLU A 590 -20.78 -43.23 52.78
CA GLU A 590 -20.01 -43.09 54.01
C GLU A 590 -18.64 -43.78 53.81
N GLY A 591 -17.57 -43.16 54.32
CA GLY A 591 -16.21 -43.70 54.31
C GLY A 591 -15.15 -42.62 54.45
#